data_AF-A0A1J6J2Z1-F1
#
_entry.id   AF-A0A1J6J2Z1-F1
#
_cell.length_a   1.000
_cell.length_b   1.000
_cell.length_c   1.000
_cell.angle_alpha   90.00
_cell.angle_beta   90.00
_cell.angle_gamma   90.00
#
_symmetry.space_group_name_H-M   'P 1'
#
loop_
_entity.id
_entity.type
_entity.pdbx_description
1 polymer ?
#
loop_
_entity_poly.entity_id
_entity_poly.type
_entity_poly.pdbx_seq_one_letter_code
_entity_poly.pdbx_strand_id
1 'polypeptide(L)'
;LRKSTRTAKEPVWMQDYICNGSLMRSEGKQVCKYPMQNYLTHTRLSIQFQAYLSKITSIREPMNYEEAASDSKWMEAMNQELKALKDNGTWTLVDLPAGKTPIGCK
;
A
#
# COMPACT_ATOMS: atom_id res chain seq x y z
N LEU A 1 -0.09 15.48 -24.63
CA LEU A 1 0.71 14.52 -23.84
C LEU A 1 1.95 14.12 -24.65
N ARG A 2 3.16 14.35 -24.14
CA ARG A 2 4.38 13.78 -24.73
C ARG A 2 4.47 12.31 -24.32
N LYS A 3 4.49 11.40 -25.30
CA LYS A 3 4.81 9.98 -25.08
C LYS A 3 6.24 9.73 -25.55
N SER A 4 7.00 8.96 -24.76
CA SER A 4 8.38 8.59 -25.08
C SER A 4 8.43 7.72 -26.33
N THR A 5 9.33 8.04 -27.26
CA THR A 5 9.64 7.24 -28.47
C THR A 5 10.77 6.23 -28.23
N ARG A 6 11.33 6.15 -27.01
CA ARG A 6 12.45 5.27 -26.69
C ARG A 6 11.98 3.81 -26.61
N THR A 7 12.66 2.92 -27.32
CA THR A 7 12.50 1.47 -27.15
C THR A 7 12.99 1.08 -25.75
N ALA A 8 12.08 0.59 -24.91
CA ALA A 8 12.42 0.05 -23.61
C ALA A 8 13.14 -1.30 -23.78
N LYS A 9 14.32 -1.44 -23.19
CA LYS A 9 15.02 -2.72 -23.05
C LYS A 9 14.80 -3.24 -21.63
N GLU A 10 14.70 -4.55 -21.51
CA GLU A 10 14.56 -5.21 -20.22
C GLU A 10 15.81 -4.96 -19.35
N PRO A 11 15.65 -4.60 -18.07
CA PRO A 11 16.78 -4.47 -17.15
C PRO A 11 17.52 -5.81 -16.98
N VAL A 12 18.85 -5.76 -16.95
CA VAL A 12 19.72 -6.96 -16.90
C VAL A 12 19.42 -7.86 -15.70
N TRP A 13 19.11 -7.27 -14.54
CA TRP A 13 18.81 -8.00 -13.29
C TRP A 13 17.53 -8.84 -13.36
N MET A 14 16.67 -8.62 -14.35
CA MET A 14 15.43 -9.38 -14.50
C MET A 14 15.69 -10.85 -14.85
N GLN A 15 16.90 -11.17 -15.33
CA GLN A 15 17.39 -12.52 -15.60
C GLN A 15 17.71 -13.32 -14.33
N ASP A 16 17.97 -12.65 -13.20
CA ASP A 16 18.29 -13.30 -11.92
C ASP A 16 17.04 -13.86 -11.23
N TYR A 17 15.85 -13.47 -11.70
CA TYR A 17 14.58 -13.97 -11.22
C TYR A 17 14.09 -15.07 -12.15
N ILE A 18 13.60 -16.19 -11.58
CA ILE A 18 12.87 -17.22 -12.35
C ILE A 18 11.49 -16.66 -12.73
N CYS A 19 11.47 -15.76 -13.72
CA CYS A 19 10.26 -15.30 -14.38
C CYS A 19 9.84 -16.35 -15.42
N ASN A 20 9.49 -17.55 -14.97
CA ASN A 20 8.96 -18.60 -15.86
C ASN A 20 7.51 -18.27 -16.23
N GLY A 21 7.35 -17.45 -17.27
CA GLY A 21 6.06 -17.13 -17.86
C GLY A 21 6.17 -15.92 -18.79
N SER A 22 6.48 -16.20 -20.05
CA SER A 22 6.60 -15.28 -21.17
C SER A 22 5.58 -14.12 -21.12
N LEU A 23 6.11 -12.89 -21.20
CA LEU A 23 5.37 -11.71 -21.63
C LEU A 23 4.99 -11.87 -23.11
N MET A 24 3.97 -12.68 -23.41
CA MET A 24 3.32 -12.68 -24.73
C MET A 24 1.86 -12.30 -24.58
N ARG A 25 1.57 -11.09 -25.06
CA ARG A 25 0.25 -10.61 -25.42
C ARG A 25 -0.29 -11.48 -26.56
N SER A 26 -1.14 -12.45 -26.25
CA SER A 26 -2.19 -12.89 -27.17
C SER A 26 -3.38 -13.36 -26.35
N GLU A 27 -4.50 -12.64 -26.48
CA GLU A 27 -5.85 -13.07 -26.11
C GLU A 27 -6.01 -13.73 -24.73
N GLY A 28 -6.06 -12.89 -23.69
CA GLY A 28 -7.03 -13.07 -22.61
C GLY A 28 -6.73 -14.06 -21.48
N LYS A 29 -5.58 -14.74 -21.40
CA LYS A 29 -5.24 -15.56 -20.22
C LYS A 29 -3.79 -15.39 -19.76
N GLN A 30 -3.64 -14.73 -18.61
CA GLN A 30 -2.37 -14.64 -17.89
C GLN A 30 -2.04 -15.99 -17.25
N VAL A 31 -1.03 -16.69 -17.77
CA VAL A 31 -0.56 -17.98 -17.23
C VAL A 31 0.75 -17.75 -16.48
N CYS A 32 0.64 -17.42 -15.19
CA CYS A 32 1.78 -17.49 -14.28
C CYS A 32 2.04 -18.97 -13.94
N LYS A 33 3.27 -19.48 -14.11
CA LYS A 33 3.62 -20.88 -13.81
C LYS A 33 3.40 -21.23 -12.32
N TYR A 34 3.60 -20.25 -11.44
CA TYR A 34 3.39 -20.36 -10.01
C TYR A 34 2.55 -19.18 -9.52
N PRO A 35 1.23 -19.21 -9.77
CA PRO A 35 0.38 -18.11 -9.40
C PRO A 35 0.31 -18.02 -7.87
N MET A 36 0.55 -16.83 -7.30
CA MET A 36 0.65 -16.67 -5.83
C MET A 36 -0.61 -17.17 -5.11
N GLN A 37 -1.79 -17.06 -5.74
CA GLN A 37 -3.03 -17.58 -5.16
C GLN A 37 -3.00 -19.08 -4.81
N ASN A 38 -2.12 -19.88 -5.43
CA ASN A 38 -1.97 -21.31 -5.09
C ASN A 38 -1.28 -21.51 -3.73
N TYR A 39 -0.50 -20.53 -3.28
CA TYR A 39 0.29 -20.59 -2.05
C TYR A 39 -0.27 -19.70 -0.93
N LEU A 40 -1.15 -18.76 -1.26
CA LEU A 40 -1.84 -17.89 -0.29
C LEU A 40 -3.10 -18.54 0.32
N THR A 41 -3.26 -19.86 0.21
CA THR A 41 -4.44 -20.56 0.73
C THR A 41 -4.32 -20.82 2.24
N HIS A 42 -5.31 -20.35 3.02
CA HIS A 42 -5.38 -20.58 4.47
C HIS A 42 -5.90 -21.98 4.84
N THR A 43 -6.17 -22.84 3.86
CA THR A 43 -6.81 -24.17 4.06
C THR A 43 -5.97 -25.16 4.85
N ARG A 44 -4.65 -24.97 4.89
CA ARG A 44 -3.70 -25.83 5.64
C ARG A 44 -3.55 -25.41 7.11
N LEU A 45 -4.15 -24.29 7.50
CA LEU A 45 -4.11 -23.79 8.87
C LEU A 45 -5.20 -24.45 9.71
N SER A 46 -5.03 -24.53 11.03
CA SER A 46 -6.08 -25.03 11.92
C SER A 46 -7.32 -24.14 11.84
N ILE A 47 -8.51 -24.70 12.05
CA ILE A 47 -9.78 -23.96 12.01
C ILE A 47 -9.75 -22.75 12.96
N GLN A 48 -9.16 -22.90 14.15
CA GLN A 48 -9.01 -21.82 15.12
C GLN A 48 -8.14 -20.68 14.59
N PHE A 49 -7.01 -21.01 13.95
CA PHE A 49 -6.11 -20.01 13.39
C PHE A 49 -6.70 -19.36 12.13
N GLN A 50 -7.45 -20.10 11.32
CA GLN A 50 -8.21 -19.54 10.20
C GLN A 50 -9.24 -18.50 10.68
N ALA A 51 -9.99 -18.80 11.74
CA ALA A 51 -10.95 -17.87 12.32
C ALA A 51 -10.27 -16.61 12.86
N TYR A 52 -9.12 -16.76 13.51
CA TYR A 52 -8.31 -15.65 13.98
C TYR A 52 -7.82 -14.76 12.84
N LEU A 53 -7.22 -15.35 11.78
CA LEU A 53 -6.76 -14.59 10.61
C LEU A 53 -7.91 -13.89 9.90
N SER A 54 -9.05 -14.55 9.71
CA SER A 54 -10.24 -13.94 9.11
C SER A 54 -10.65 -12.66 9.84
N LYS A 55 -10.61 -12.69 11.18
CA LYS A 55 -10.91 -11.52 12.01
C LYS A 55 -9.89 -10.40 11.81
N ILE A 56 -8.60 -10.70 11.69
CA ILE A 56 -7.57 -9.69 11.41
C ILE A 56 -7.76 -9.10 10.01
N THR A 57 -7.90 -9.95 8.99
CA THR A 57 -8.04 -9.52 7.59
C THR A 57 -9.34 -8.77 7.31
N SER A 58 -10.35 -8.93 8.17
CA SER A 58 -11.59 -8.16 8.08
C SER A 58 -11.45 -6.69 8.50
N ILE A 59 -10.38 -6.34 9.23
CA ILE A 59 -10.08 -4.96 9.58
C ILE A 59 -9.61 -4.27 8.31
N ARG A 60 -10.41 -3.32 7.84
CA ARG A 60 -10.12 -2.54 6.64
C ARG A 60 -9.54 -1.19 7.04
N GLU A 61 -8.46 -0.80 6.38
CA GLU A 61 -7.92 0.55 6.48
C GLU A 61 -8.85 1.56 5.78
N PRO A 62 -9.03 2.76 6.36
CA PRO A 62 -9.83 3.82 5.75
C PRO A 62 -9.17 4.28 4.46
N MET A 63 -9.98 4.54 3.44
CA MET A 63 -9.46 4.88 2.10
C MET A 63 -9.24 6.39 1.93
N ASN A 64 -9.88 7.20 2.77
CA ASN A 64 -9.83 8.66 2.72
C ASN A 64 -9.80 9.25 4.15
N TYR A 65 -9.55 10.55 4.21
CA TYR A 65 -9.45 11.27 5.47
C TYR A 65 -10.79 11.27 6.23
N GLU A 66 -11.94 11.42 5.54
CA GLU A 66 -13.23 11.47 6.21
C GLU A 66 -13.57 10.16 6.94
N GLU A 67 -13.28 9.02 6.31
CA GLU A 67 -13.42 7.68 6.90
C GLU A 67 -12.50 7.53 8.13
N ALA A 68 -11.24 7.93 8.02
CA ALA A 68 -10.28 7.85 9.12
C ALA A 68 -10.67 8.78 10.29
N ALA A 69 -11.11 10.00 9.98
CA ALA A 69 -11.51 11.00 10.98
C ALA A 69 -12.82 10.62 11.70
N SER A 70 -13.63 9.76 11.11
CA SER A 70 -14.86 9.26 11.72
C SER A 70 -14.62 8.03 12.62
N ASP A 71 -13.49 7.34 12.48
CA ASP A 71 -13.13 6.18 13.30
C ASP A 71 -12.35 6.61 14.55
N SER A 72 -12.88 6.26 15.72
CA SER A 72 -12.27 6.60 17.01
C SER A 72 -10.87 6.03 17.20
N LYS A 73 -10.56 4.86 16.65
CA LYS A 73 -9.24 4.23 16.77
C LYS A 73 -8.19 5.00 15.98
N TRP A 74 -8.56 5.47 14.79
CA TRP A 74 -7.69 6.28 13.95
C TRP A 74 -7.48 7.67 14.53
N MET A 75 -8.53 8.28 15.09
CA MET A 75 -8.39 9.53 15.85
C MET A 75 -7.48 9.37 17.07
N GLU A 76 -7.62 8.28 17.82
CA GLU A 76 -6.75 8.02 18.98
C GLU A 76 -5.29 7.86 18.56
N ALA A 77 -5.02 7.06 17.53
CA ALA A 77 -3.68 6.87 16.99
C ALA A 77 -3.07 8.20 16.50
N MET A 78 -3.85 9.03 15.79
CA MET A 78 -3.42 10.35 15.34
C MET A 78 -3.05 11.26 16.52
N ASN A 79 -3.86 11.27 17.57
CA ASN A 79 -3.59 12.07 18.78
C ASN A 79 -2.32 11.61 19.51
N GLN A 80 -2.08 10.29 19.57
CA GLN A 80 -0.85 9.74 20.15
C GLN A 80 0.38 10.16 19.35
N GLU A 81 0.31 10.13 18.02
CA GLU A 81 1.39 10.58 17.14
C GLU A 81 1.65 12.09 17.32
N LEU A 82 0.60 12.93 17.29
CA LEU A 82 0.73 14.37 17.52
C LEU A 82 1.38 14.68 18.87
N LYS A 83 1.02 13.94 19.91
CA LYS A 83 1.64 14.05 21.23
C LYS A 83 3.12 13.67 21.18
N ALA A 84 3.46 12.54 20.57
CA ALA A 84 4.84 12.09 20.44
C ALA A 84 5.70 13.11 19.66
N LEU A 85 5.17 13.71 18.59
CA LEU A 85 5.85 14.75 17.83
C LEU A 85 6.14 16.00 18.68
N LYS A 86 5.19 16.38 19.53
CA LYS A 86 5.34 17.50 20.46
C LYS A 86 6.37 17.19 21.55
N ASP A 87 6.29 16.01 22.15
CA ASP A 87 7.18 15.58 23.23
C ASP A 87 8.63 15.43 22.74
N ASN A 88 8.83 14.98 21.50
CA ASN A 88 10.14 14.86 20.87
C ASN A 88 10.70 16.21 20.35
N GLY A 89 9.89 17.28 20.31
CA GLY A 89 10.29 18.57 19.75
C GLY A 89 10.62 18.52 18.25
N THR A 90 10.20 17.48 17.54
CA THR A 90 10.51 17.29 16.11
C THR A 90 9.69 18.25 15.22
N TRP A 91 8.48 18.61 15.66
CA TRP A 91 7.56 19.44 14.88
C TRP A 91 7.06 20.62 15.73
N THR A 92 7.10 21.82 15.14
CA THR A 92 6.48 23.02 15.69
C THR A 92 5.39 23.50 14.75
N LEU A 93 4.19 23.72 15.28
CA LEU A 93 3.12 24.34 14.51
C LEU A 93 3.48 25.81 14.26
N VAL A 94 3.49 26.21 12.99
CA VAL A 94 3.78 27.58 12.56
C VAL A 94 2.70 28.07 11.61
N ASP A 95 2.40 29.36 11.67
CA ASP A 95 1.49 29.98 10.70
C ASP A 95 2.09 29.95 9.30
N LEU A 96 1.22 29.97 8.29
CA LEU A 96 1.63 30.03 6.90
C LEU A 96 2.41 31.33 6.64
N PRO A 97 3.69 31.27 6.21
CA PRO A 97 4.47 32.48 5.97
C PRO A 97 3.89 33.32 4.83
N ALA A 98 4.00 34.65 4.94
CA ALA A 98 3.52 35.56 3.92
C ALA A 98 4.10 35.25 2.53
N GLY A 99 3.23 35.20 1.52
CA GLY A 99 3.60 34.91 0.13
C GLY A 99 3.90 33.44 -0.16
N LYS A 100 3.65 32.51 0.77
CA LYS A 100 3.73 31.06 0.52
C LYS A 100 2.35 30.48 0.31
N THR A 101 2.25 29.53 -0.62
CA THR A 101 1.06 28.71 -0.82
C THR A 101 1.19 27.43 0.00
N PRO A 102 0.17 27.04 0.79
CA PRO A 102 0.20 25.78 1.49
C PRO A 102 0.20 24.64 0.47
N ILE A 103 0.85 23.53 0.81
CA ILE A 103 0.77 22.33 0.00
C ILE A 103 -0.65 21.79 0.18
N GLY A 104 -1.43 21.80 -0.91
CA GLY A 104 -2.76 21.19 -0.90
C GLY A 104 -2.64 19.67 -0.78
N CYS A 105 -3.58 19.07 -0.04
CA CYS A 105 -3.82 17.64 -0.14
C CYS A 105 -4.74 17.39 -1.34
N LYS A 106 -4.49 16.32 -2.09
CA LYS A 106 -5.31 15.93 -3.25
C LYS A 106 -6.22 14.76 -2.90
#